data_AF-A0A832HTW2-F1
#
_entry.id   AF-A0A832HTW2-F1
#
_cell.length_a   1.000
_cell.length_b   1.000
_cell.length_c   1.000
_cell.angle_alpha   90.00
_cell.angle_beta   90.00
_cell.angle_gamma   90.00
#
_symmetry.space_group_name_H-M   'P 1'
#
loop_
_entity.id
_entity.type
_entity.pdbx_description
1 polymer ?
#
loop_
_entity_poly.entity_id
_entity_poly.type
_entity_poly.pdbx_seq_one_letter_code
_entity_poly.pdbx_strand_id
1 'polypeptide(L)'
;MKTEIDYAGKLFSRIWPVILMALLALSLTGCEKFKKSKYENEIRQRFAKLSQALVDGNYDACVQFTDPAFVRAKGTEGTKILYKVIGGVVQLANLKTNDIRVDSISFSDDLQSAQVQTSHLVKGEWKPQKPYKWVHVQGQWYISFDR
;
A
#
# COMPACT_ATOMS: atom_id res chain seq x y z
N MET A 1 65.28 -18.04 2.48
CA MET A 1 63.93 -18.62 2.29
C MET A 1 62.96 -17.92 3.25
N LYS A 2 62.46 -16.74 2.88
CA LYS A 2 61.47 -15.94 3.64
C LYS A 2 60.80 -15.01 2.62
N THR A 3 59.74 -15.46 1.95
CA THR A 3 59.01 -14.55 1.05
C THR A 3 57.56 -14.95 0.76
N GLU A 4 57.13 -16.20 0.92
CA GLU A 4 55.78 -16.58 0.47
C GLU A 4 54.67 -16.52 1.53
N ILE A 5 54.99 -16.56 2.83
CA ILE A 5 53.96 -16.63 3.89
C ILE A 5 53.37 -15.25 4.24
N ASP A 6 54.07 -14.15 3.91
CA ASP A 6 53.68 -12.80 4.34
C ASP A 6 52.65 -12.11 3.42
N TYR A 7 52.43 -12.64 2.20
CA TYR A 7 51.48 -12.06 1.24
C TYR A 7 50.02 -12.45 1.52
N ALA A 8 49.77 -13.63 2.09
CA ALA A 8 48.40 -14.12 2.31
C ALA A 8 47.69 -13.35 3.44
N GLY A 9 48.40 -12.98 4.51
CA GLY A 9 47.84 -12.24 5.64
C GLY A 9 47.44 -10.79 5.32
N LYS A 10 48.23 -10.10 4.48
CA LYS A 10 47.93 -8.72 4.03
C LYS A 10 46.80 -8.64 3.01
N LEU A 11 46.59 -9.69 2.21
CA LEU A 11 45.46 -9.75 1.29
C LEU A 11 44.15 -9.95 2.06
N PHE A 12 44.12 -10.85 3.04
CA PHE A 12 42.92 -11.10 3.85
C PHE A 12 42.49 -9.89 4.68
N SER A 13 43.42 -9.12 5.26
CA SER A 13 43.07 -7.93 6.07
C SER A 13 42.53 -6.76 5.25
N ARG A 14 42.83 -6.70 3.94
CA ARG A 14 42.39 -5.62 3.04
C ARG A 14 41.01 -5.86 2.42
N ILE A 15 40.64 -7.12 2.20
CA ILE A 15 39.40 -7.47 1.49
C ILE A 15 38.23 -7.64 2.48
N TRP A 16 38.50 -8.02 3.73
CA TRP A 16 37.50 -8.19 4.79
C TRP A 16 36.59 -6.97 5.04
N PRO A 17 37.09 -5.72 5.15
CA PRO A 17 36.20 -4.57 5.34
C PRO A 17 35.29 -4.30 4.12
N VAL A 18 35.73 -4.66 2.91
CA VAL A 18 34.92 -4.51 1.68
C VAL A 18 33.80 -5.54 1.64
N ILE A 19 34.08 -6.79 2.02
CA ILE A 19 33.07 -7.86 2.10
C ILE A 19 32.06 -7.55 3.21
N LEU A 20 32.50 -7.04 4.37
CA LEU A 20 31.62 -6.65 5.47
C LEU A 20 30.70 -5.48 5.09
N MET A 21 31.22 -4.48 4.36
CA MET A 21 30.40 -3.38 3.84
C MET A 21 29.41 -3.82 2.76
N ALA A 22 29.78 -4.74 1.88
CA ALA A 22 28.87 -5.29 0.89
C ALA A 22 27.71 -6.09 1.54
N LEU A 23 27.99 -6.87 2.59
CA LEU A 23 26.97 -7.60 3.36
C LEU A 23 26.03 -6.67 4.14
N LEU A 24 26.53 -5.55 4.67
CA LEU A 24 25.71 -4.52 5.30
C LEU A 24 24.82 -3.76 4.31
N ALA A 25 25.29 -3.49 3.09
CA ALA A 25 24.47 -2.85 2.05
C ALA A 25 23.33 -3.75 1.53
N LEU A 26 23.57 -5.07 1.51
CA LEU A 26 22.56 -6.07 1.11
C LEU A 26 21.45 -6.27 2.14
N SER A 27 21.73 -6.10 3.44
CA SER A 27 20.71 -6.26 4.49
C SER A 27 19.72 -5.10 4.55
N LEU A 28 20.16 -3.88 4.24
CA LEU A 28 19.32 -2.67 4.27
C LEU A 28 18.28 -2.66 3.12
N THR A 29 18.69 -3.07 1.92
CA THR A 29 17.79 -3.10 0.74
C THR A 29 16.77 -4.23 0.78
N GLY A 30 17.07 -5.36 1.43
CA GLY A 30 16.13 -6.46 1.63
C GLY A 30 14.96 -6.09 2.55
N CYS A 31 15.23 -5.31 3.61
CA CYS A 31 14.21 -4.93 4.60
C CYS A 31 13.14 -3.99 4.01
N GLU A 32 13.56 -3.03 3.17
CA GLU A 32 12.64 -2.08 2.55
C GLU A 32 11.72 -2.75 1.51
N LYS A 33 12.27 -3.62 0.66
CA LYS A 33 11.47 -4.40 -0.31
C LYS A 33 10.46 -5.31 0.38
N PHE A 34 10.87 -5.99 1.45
CA PHE A 34 9.97 -6.80 2.26
C PHE A 34 8.85 -5.97 2.88
N LYS A 35 9.17 -4.80 3.45
CA LYS A 35 8.19 -3.88 4.04
C LYS A 35 7.20 -3.37 2.98
N LYS A 36 7.68 -2.95 1.81
CA LYS A 36 6.83 -2.52 0.68
C LYS A 36 5.89 -3.63 0.22
N SER A 37 6.38 -4.85 0.04
CA SER A 37 5.55 -6.01 -0.33
C SER A 37 4.48 -6.33 0.72
N LYS A 38 4.84 -6.29 2.00
CA LYS A 38 3.87 -6.46 3.10
C LYS A 38 2.77 -5.40 3.05
N TYR A 39 3.14 -4.13 2.88
CA TYR A 39 2.19 -3.02 2.81
C TYR A 39 1.31 -3.09 1.56
N GLU A 40 1.87 -3.49 0.43
CA GLU A 40 1.10 -3.68 -0.80
C GLU A 40 0.00 -4.73 -0.59
N ASN A 41 0.37 -5.88 -0.01
CA ASN A 41 -0.58 -6.94 0.31
C ASN A 41 -1.67 -6.48 1.28
N GLU A 42 -1.29 -5.71 2.32
CA GLU A 42 -2.25 -5.16 3.27
C GLU A 42 -3.24 -4.20 2.61
N ILE A 43 -2.76 -3.24 1.80
CA ILE A 43 -3.61 -2.30 1.07
C ILE A 43 -4.56 -3.05 0.13
N ARG A 44 -4.08 -4.03 -0.63
CA ARG A 44 -4.93 -4.84 -1.53
C ARG A 44 -6.03 -5.58 -0.78
N GLN A 45 -5.70 -6.22 0.35
CA GLN A 45 -6.69 -6.92 1.17
C GLN A 45 -7.74 -5.98 1.77
N ARG A 46 -7.30 -4.81 2.28
CA ARG A 46 -8.21 -3.82 2.86
C ARG A 46 -9.08 -3.17 1.79
N PHE A 47 -8.53 -2.86 0.62
CA PHE A 47 -9.29 -2.34 -0.51
C PHE A 47 -10.34 -3.36 -1.01
N ALA A 48 -10.00 -4.65 -1.07
CA ALA A 48 -10.95 -5.68 -1.44
C ALA A 48 -12.14 -5.75 -0.46
N LYS A 49 -11.86 -5.69 0.86
CA LYS A 49 -12.90 -5.66 1.89
C LYS A 49 -13.75 -4.38 1.84
N LEU A 50 -13.12 -3.23 1.60
CA LEU A 50 -13.83 -1.97 1.40
C LEU A 50 -14.75 -2.03 0.18
N SER A 51 -14.25 -2.55 -0.94
CA SER A 51 -15.02 -2.67 -2.19
C SER A 51 -16.21 -3.61 -2.00
N GLN A 52 -16.02 -4.74 -1.31
CA GLN A 52 -17.11 -5.65 -0.97
C GLN A 52 -18.16 -4.95 -0.08
N ALA A 53 -17.74 -4.28 0.99
CA ALA A 53 -18.66 -3.55 1.86
C ALA A 53 -19.44 -2.45 1.12
N LEU A 54 -18.81 -1.79 0.15
CA LEU A 54 -19.42 -0.76 -0.68
C LEU A 54 -20.49 -1.35 -1.62
N VAL A 55 -20.18 -2.47 -2.29
CA VAL A 55 -21.10 -3.19 -3.17
C VAL A 55 -22.30 -3.75 -2.37
N ASP A 56 -22.05 -4.28 -1.18
CA ASP A 56 -23.08 -4.82 -0.29
C ASP A 56 -23.94 -3.73 0.39
N GLY A 57 -23.58 -2.45 0.24
CA GLY A 57 -24.23 -1.33 0.93
C GLY A 57 -23.99 -1.32 2.44
N ASN A 58 -22.97 -2.03 2.94
CA ASN A 58 -22.57 -2.03 4.34
C ASN A 58 -21.66 -0.83 4.65
N TYR A 59 -22.28 0.34 4.77
CA TYR A 59 -21.57 1.60 4.96
C TYR A 59 -20.92 1.72 6.34
N ASP A 60 -21.45 1.04 7.36
CA ASP A 60 -20.81 0.91 8.67
C ASP A 60 -19.44 0.23 8.55
N ALA A 61 -19.35 -0.86 7.77
CA ALA A 61 -18.07 -1.51 7.51
C ALA A 61 -17.12 -0.61 6.69
N CYS A 62 -17.63 0.18 5.73
CA CYS A 62 -16.80 1.10 4.94
C CYS A 62 -16.05 2.12 5.82
N VAL A 63 -16.67 2.60 6.91
CA VAL A 63 -16.04 3.54 7.85
C VAL A 63 -14.76 2.95 8.48
N GLN A 64 -14.71 1.64 8.71
CA GLN A 64 -13.56 0.96 9.35
C GLN A 64 -12.28 0.97 8.49
N PHE A 65 -12.42 1.20 7.18
CA PHE A 65 -11.30 1.30 6.25
C PHE A 65 -10.87 2.74 5.97
N THR A 66 -11.57 3.71 6.56
CA THR A 66 -11.36 5.15 6.33
C THR A 66 -10.43 5.74 7.37
N ASP A 67 -9.64 6.73 6.96
CA ASP A 67 -8.71 7.45 7.84
C ASP A 67 -9.43 7.96 9.12
N PRO A 68 -8.99 7.54 10.32
CA PRO A 68 -9.58 7.98 11.57
C PRO A 68 -9.56 9.51 11.76
N ALA A 69 -8.58 10.23 11.19
CA ALA A 69 -8.58 11.69 11.23
C ALA A 69 -9.76 12.27 10.43
N PHE A 70 -10.01 11.74 9.23
CA PHE A 70 -11.16 12.12 8.42
C PHE A 70 -12.49 11.77 9.11
N VAL A 71 -12.60 10.56 9.69
CA VAL A 71 -13.81 10.14 10.41
C VAL A 71 -14.08 11.04 11.62
N ARG A 72 -13.05 11.46 12.37
CA ARG A 72 -13.20 12.42 13.48
C ARG A 72 -13.64 13.80 12.99
N ALA A 73 -13.10 14.27 11.87
CA ALA A 73 -13.43 15.59 11.32
C ALA A 73 -14.85 15.65 10.75
N LYS A 74 -15.27 14.62 10.01
CA LYS A 74 -16.58 14.57 9.33
C LYS A 74 -17.69 13.91 10.16
N GLY A 75 -17.31 13.12 11.15
CA GLY A 75 -18.20 12.24 11.89
C GLY A 75 -18.51 10.94 11.14
N THR A 76 -18.89 9.91 11.90
CA THR A 76 -19.27 8.59 11.37
C THR A 76 -20.41 8.69 10.37
N GLU A 77 -21.50 9.40 10.70
CA GLU A 77 -22.66 9.54 9.80
C GLU A 77 -22.32 10.32 8.53
N GLY A 78 -21.52 11.39 8.63
CA GLY A 78 -21.05 12.11 7.44
C GLY A 78 -20.16 11.26 6.53
N THR A 79 -19.39 10.34 7.11
CA THR A 79 -18.59 9.35 6.37
C THR A 79 -19.49 8.32 5.69
N LYS A 80 -20.51 7.81 6.39
CA LYS A 80 -21.51 6.91 5.78
C LYS A 80 -22.26 7.55 4.62
N ILE A 81 -22.65 8.82 4.74
CA ILE A 81 -23.32 9.56 3.66
C ILE A 81 -22.41 9.64 2.42
N LEU A 82 -21.11 9.89 2.61
CA LEU A 82 -20.16 9.85 1.50
C LEU A 82 -20.17 8.49 0.79
N TYR A 83 -20.10 7.39 1.56
CA TYR A 83 -20.15 6.06 0.98
C TYR A 83 -21.51 5.71 0.37
N LYS A 84 -22.63 6.23 0.88
CA LYS A 84 -23.95 6.13 0.23
C LYS A 84 -23.94 6.77 -1.16
N VAL A 85 -23.31 7.93 -1.31
CA VAL A 85 -23.18 8.60 -2.61
C VAL A 85 -22.32 7.78 -3.56
N ILE A 86 -21.17 7.29 -3.10
CA ILE A 86 -20.28 6.45 -3.90
C ILE A 86 -20.99 5.13 -4.27
N GLY A 87 -21.64 4.49 -3.30
CA GLY A 87 -22.39 3.24 -3.45
C GLY A 87 -23.56 3.39 -4.42
N GLY A 88 -24.25 4.54 -4.43
CA GLY A 88 -25.27 4.85 -5.43
C GLY A 88 -24.71 4.84 -6.85
N VAL A 89 -23.51 5.39 -7.07
CA VAL A 89 -22.84 5.34 -8.39
C VAL A 89 -22.45 3.90 -8.75
N VAL A 90 -21.92 3.12 -7.81
CA VAL A 90 -21.57 1.70 -7.99
C VAL A 90 -22.80 0.89 -8.39
N GLN A 91 -23.94 1.10 -7.72
CA GLN A 91 -25.20 0.44 -8.01
C GLN A 91 -25.79 0.86 -9.37
N LEU A 92 -25.76 2.16 -9.70
CA LEU A 92 -26.19 2.66 -11.01
C LEU A 92 -25.36 2.10 -12.16
N ALA A 93 -24.07 1.88 -11.94
CA ALA A 93 -23.18 1.23 -12.89
C ALA A 93 -23.26 -0.31 -12.88
N ASN A 94 -24.09 -0.89 -11.98
CA ASN A 94 -24.24 -2.33 -11.77
C ASN A 94 -22.89 -3.06 -11.55
N LEU A 95 -21.97 -2.40 -10.84
CA LEU A 95 -20.64 -2.94 -10.55
C LEU A 95 -20.72 -3.99 -9.45
N LYS A 96 -20.06 -5.12 -9.66
CA LYS A 96 -19.80 -6.15 -8.66
C LYS A 96 -18.37 -6.03 -8.12
N THR A 97 -18.06 -6.74 -7.05
CA THR A 97 -16.71 -6.72 -6.45
C THR A 97 -15.62 -7.13 -7.44
N ASN A 98 -15.89 -8.08 -8.34
CA ASN A 98 -14.96 -8.51 -9.38
C ASN A 98 -14.82 -7.52 -10.54
N ASP A 99 -15.68 -6.49 -10.60
CA ASP A 99 -15.62 -5.40 -11.57
C ASP A 99 -14.78 -4.22 -11.03
N ILE A 100 -14.14 -4.37 -9.87
CA ILE A 100 -13.29 -3.35 -9.24
C ILE A 100 -11.94 -3.97 -8.94
N ARG A 101 -10.84 -3.32 -9.35
CA ARG A 101 -9.48 -3.82 -9.08
C ARG A 101 -8.48 -2.71 -8.77
N VAL A 102 -7.38 -3.11 -8.12
CA VAL A 102 -6.19 -2.28 -7.91
C VAL A 102 -5.19 -2.56 -9.01
N ASP A 103 -4.88 -1.55 -9.84
CA ASP A 103 -3.91 -1.67 -10.93
C ASP A 103 -2.48 -1.46 -10.41
N SER A 104 -2.25 -0.42 -9.61
CA SER A 104 -0.92 -0.10 -9.07
C SER A 104 -0.98 0.58 -7.70
N ILE A 105 0.09 0.42 -6.92
CA ILE A 105 0.29 1.07 -5.62
C ILE A 105 1.67 1.74 -5.63
N SER A 106 1.69 3.04 -5.40
CA SER A 106 2.92 3.84 -5.35
C SER A 106 3.08 4.44 -3.96
N PHE A 107 4.12 4.06 -3.21
CA PHE A 107 4.38 4.54 -1.86
C PHE A 107 5.20 5.84 -1.85
N SER A 108 5.00 6.69 -0.84
CA SER A 108 5.97 7.73 -0.49
C SER A 108 7.26 7.13 0.06
N ASP A 109 8.35 7.89 0.01
CA ASP A 109 9.68 7.42 0.44
C ASP A 109 9.71 7.00 1.92
N ASP A 110 8.93 7.67 2.78
CA ASP A 110 8.79 7.38 4.21
C ASP A 110 7.84 6.20 4.52
N LEU A 111 7.18 5.66 3.50
CA LEU A 111 6.14 4.62 3.59
C LEU A 111 4.97 4.99 4.53
N GLN A 112 4.68 6.28 4.71
CA GLN A 112 3.54 6.76 5.49
C GLN A 112 2.31 7.04 4.63
N SER A 113 2.48 7.14 3.31
CA SER A 113 1.38 7.31 2.36
C SER A 113 1.56 6.47 1.11
N ALA A 114 0.46 6.23 0.41
CA ALA A 114 0.46 5.57 -0.88
C ALA A 114 -0.61 6.17 -1.81
N GLN A 115 -0.36 6.14 -3.11
CA GLN A 115 -1.33 6.39 -4.16
C GLN A 115 -1.76 5.06 -4.74
N VAL A 116 -3.05 4.78 -4.73
CA VAL A 116 -3.64 3.52 -5.20
C VAL A 116 -4.47 3.80 -6.44
N GLN A 117 -3.98 3.33 -7.59
CA GLN A 117 -4.70 3.39 -8.86
C GLN A 117 -5.67 2.21 -8.95
N THR A 118 -6.91 2.50 -9.29
CA THR A 118 -7.95 1.49 -9.46
C THR A 118 -8.61 1.62 -10.82
N SER A 119 -9.25 0.53 -11.27
CA SER A 119 -10.08 0.51 -12.47
C SER A 119 -11.38 -0.19 -12.18
N HIS A 120 -12.45 0.27 -12.83
CA HIS A 120 -13.77 -0.34 -12.79
C HIS A 120 -14.13 -0.91 -14.17
N LEU A 121 -14.74 -2.09 -14.22
CA LEU A 121 -15.22 -2.71 -15.46
C LEU A 121 -16.59 -2.12 -15.83
N VAL A 122 -16.62 -1.25 -16.82
CA VAL A 122 -17.85 -0.57 -17.28
C VAL A 122 -18.06 -0.93 -18.75
N LYS A 123 -19.19 -1.57 -19.07
CA LYS A 123 -19.54 -2.01 -20.43
C LYS A 123 -18.45 -2.87 -21.09
N GLY A 124 -17.82 -3.76 -20.32
CA GLY A 124 -16.77 -4.66 -20.80
C GLY A 124 -15.37 -4.04 -20.91
N GLU A 125 -15.20 -2.77 -20.57
CA GLU A 125 -13.91 -2.09 -20.59
C GLU A 125 -13.47 -1.65 -19.19
N TRP A 126 -12.20 -1.89 -18.87
CA TRP A 126 -11.59 -1.37 -17.64
C TRP A 126 -11.34 0.13 -17.77
N LYS A 127 -12.03 0.92 -16.95
CA LYS A 127 -11.89 2.38 -16.90
C LYS A 127 -11.11 2.79 -15.65
N PRO A 128 -9.94 3.44 -15.80
CA PRO A 128 -9.16 3.90 -14.66
C PRO A 128 -9.92 5.01 -13.93
N GLN A 129 -9.82 4.99 -12.60
CA GLN A 129 -10.38 6.00 -11.72
C GLN A 129 -9.29 6.99 -11.28
N LYS A 130 -9.68 8.08 -10.61
CA LYS A 130 -8.69 8.93 -9.95
C LYS A 130 -7.98 8.11 -8.86
N PRO A 131 -6.64 8.18 -8.73
CA PRO A 131 -5.93 7.55 -7.63
C PRO A 131 -6.49 7.95 -6.27
N TYR A 132 -6.61 6.98 -5.38
CA TYR A 132 -6.97 7.21 -3.98
C TYR A 132 -5.72 7.31 -3.13
N LYS A 133 -5.68 8.31 -2.25
CA LYS A 133 -4.64 8.41 -1.23
C LYS A 133 -4.93 7.41 -0.12
N TRP A 134 -3.90 6.71 0.31
CA TRP A 134 -3.88 5.85 1.48
C TRP A 134 -2.84 6.35 2.48
N VAL A 135 -3.13 6.24 3.77
CA VAL A 135 -2.26 6.70 4.86
C VAL A 135 -2.02 5.58 5.86
N HIS A 136 -0.79 5.48 6.38
CA HIS A 136 -0.42 4.53 7.43
C HIS A 136 -0.59 5.20 8.79
N VAL A 137 -1.52 4.70 9.59
CA VAL A 137 -1.83 5.25 10.91
C VAL A 137 -1.82 4.11 11.92
N GLN A 138 -0.99 4.24 12.96
CA GLN A 138 -0.91 3.27 14.07
C GLN A 138 -0.74 1.81 13.61
N GLY A 139 0.04 1.59 12.55
CA GLY A 139 0.33 0.24 12.05
C GLY A 139 -0.66 -0.31 11.03
N GLN A 140 -1.68 0.45 10.62
CA GLN A 140 -2.65 0.03 9.60
C GLN A 140 -2.83 1.06 8.49
N TRP A 141 -3.15 0.58 7.29
CA TRP A 141 -3.42 1.43 6.13
C TRP A 141 -4.90 1.82 6.01
N TYR A 142 -5.19 3.09 5.73
CA TYR A 142 -6.56 3.59 5.57
C TYR A 142 -6.71 4.42 4.30
N ILE A 143 -7.87 4.36 3.66
CA ILE A 143 -8.20 5.29 2.57
C ILE A 143 -8.44 6.68 3.15
N SER A 144 -7.86 7.70 2.53
CA SER A 144 -8.02 9.10 2.90
C SER A 144 -8.72 9.87 1.80
N PHE A 145 -9.69 10.70 2.19
CA PHE A 145 -10.45 11.58 1.31
C PHE A 145 -10.01 13.05 1.43
N ASP A 146 -8.90 13.30 2.11
CA ASP A 146 -8.36 14.65 2.22
C ASP A 146 -8.01 15.21 0.83
N ARG A 147 -8.48 16.44 0.60
CA ARG A 147 -8.20 17.25 -0.58
C ARG A 147 -6.84 17.90 -0.46
#